data_AF-A0A961P876-F1
#
_entry.id   AF-A0A961P876-F1
#
_cell.length_a   1.000
_cell.length_b   1.000
_cell.length_c   1.000
_cell.angle_alpha   90.00
_cell.angle_beta   90.00
_cell.angle_gamma   90.00
#
_symmetry.space_group_name_H-M   'P 1'
#
loop_
_entity.id
_entity.type
_entity.pdbx_description
1 polymer ?
#
loop_
_entity_poly.entity_id
_entity_poly.type
_entity_poly.pdbx_seq_one_letter_code
_entity_poly.pdbx_strand_id
1 'polypeptide(L)'
;TISTVVNPTAPDDLAALGATDTGSGSATVTFTAANDPNHFGTQFWRGTTTTFEAATPLDPVYSAPGAQGGFTDPTGFGTFYYWAAPINSSDVQGIVSGPVSVVVSDPGP
;
A
#
# COMPACT_ATOMS: atom_id res chain seq x y z
N THR A 1 3.29 -36.30 6.48
CA THR A 1 2.94 -35.41 5.36
C THR A 1 2.40 -34.13 5.94
N ILE A 2 3.00 -32.97 5.64
CA ILE A 2 2.40 -31.67 5.99
C ILE A 2 1.58 -31.25 4.76
N SER A 3 0.28 -31.03 4.94
CA SER A 3 -0.58 -30.45 3.92
C SER A 3 -0.73 -28.97 4.22
N THR A 4 -0.19 -28.10 3.37
CA THR A 4 -0.50 -26.68 3.42
C THR A 4 -1.78 -26.44 2.64
N VAL A 5 -2.77 -25.83 3.27
CA VAL A 5 -3.97 -25.37 2.56
C VAL A 5 -3.65 -23.98 2.03
N VAL A 6 -3.32 -23.89 0.74
CA VAL A 6 -3.17 -22.60 0.05
C VAL A 6 -4.56 -22.04 -0.20
N ASN A 7 -4.80 -20.78 0.16
CA ASN A 7 -5.99 -20.06 -0.27
C ASN A 7 -5.70 -19.37 -1.61
N PRO A 8 -6.27 -19.83 -2.75
CA PRO A 8 -6.04 -19.19 -4.04
C PRO A 8 -6.93 -17.97 -4.29
N THR A 9 -7.87 -17.67 -3.38
CA THR A 9 -8.84 -16.59 -3.56
C THR A 9 -8.22 -15.27 -3.12
N ALA A 10 -8.04 -14.36 -4.08
CA ALA A 10 -7.63 -13.00 -3.80
C ALA A 10 -8.72 -12.25 -2.99
N PRO A 11 -8.35 -11.28 -2.15
CA PRO A 11 -9.34 -10.39 -1.54
C PRO A 11 -9.95 -9.43 -2.58
N ASP A 12 -11.14 -8.91 -2.26
CA ASP A 12 -11.72 -7.73 -2.92
C ASP A 12 -10.78 -6.50 -2.87
N ASP A 13 -11.12 -5.46 -3.64
CA ASP A 13 -10.34 -4.22 -3.74
C ASP A 13 -10.22 -3.47 -2.40
N LEU A 14 -9.14 -2.70 -2.25
CA LEU A 14 -9.03 -1.73 -1.16
C LEU A 14 -10.16 -0.69 -1.25
N ALA A 15 -10.73 -0.33 -0.11
CA ALA A 15 -11.77 0.69 -0.07
C ALA A 15 -11.21 2.10 -0.27
N ALA A 16 -9.95 2.35 0.11
CA ALA A 16 -9.27 3.63 -0.13
C ALA A 16 -7.75 3.50 -0.07
N LEU A 17 -7.05 4.39 -0.78
CA LEU A 17 -5.61 4.63 -0.71
C LEU A 17 -5.34 6.13 -0.77
N GLY A 18 -4.39 6.62 0.02
CA GLY A 18 -3.99 8.02 0.06
C GLY A 18 -2.53 8.21 0.42
N ALA A 19 -1.97 9.37 0.04
CA ALA A 19 -0.63 9.79 0.41
C ALA A 19 -0.60 11.31 0.64
N THR A 20 0.07 11.77 1.70
CA THR A 20 0.19 13.20 2.05
C THR A 20 1.59 13.54 2.52
N ASP A 21 2.05 14.76 2.22
CA ASP A 21 3.31 15.29 2.73
C ASP A 21 3.24 15.48 4.26
N THR A 22 4.33 15.15 4.96
CA THR A 22 4.48 15.40 6.41
C THR A 22 5.21 16.70 6.72
N GLY A 23 5.77 17.37 5.70
CA GLY A 23 6.61 18.56 5.87
C GLY A 23 7.98 18.25 6.48
N SER A 24 8.42 16.99 6.46
CA SER A 24 9.69 16.56 7.08
C SER A 24 10.49 15.61 6.19
N GLY A 25 10.34 15.74 4.87
CA GLY A 25 10.98 14.84 3.90
C GLY A 25 10.41 13.41 3.95
N SER A 26 9.18 13.26 4.41
CA SER A 26 8.47 11.98 4.49
C SER A 26 7.03 12.11 3.97
N ALA A 27 6.48 11.02 3.46
CA ALA A 27 5.07 10.92 3.12
C ALA A 27 4.34 10.05 4.14
N THR A 28 3.12 10.43 4.53
CA THR A 28 2.19 9.54 5.23
C THR A 28 1.32 8.86 4.19
N VAL A 29 1.38 7.53 4.15
CA VAL A 29 0.54 6.69 3.28
C VAL A 29 -0.58 6.09 4.12
N THR A 30 -1.82 6.23 3.68
CA THR A 30 -3.00 5.70 4.37
C THR A 30 -3.81 4.79 3.45
N PHE A 31 -4.53 3.86 4.03
CA PHE A 31 -5.44 2.98 3.31
C PHE A 31 -6.65 2.59 4.16
N THR A 32 -7.70 2.17 3.48
CA THR A 32 -8.79 1.40 4.09
C THR A 32 -8.79 0.02 3.44
N ALA A 33 -8.60 -1.01 4.25
CA ALA A 33 -8.56 -2.41 3.81
C ALA A 33 -9.82 -2.82 3.07
N ALA A 34 -9.71 -3.87 2.25
CA ALA A 34 -10.87 -4.53 1.68
C ALA A 34 -11.77 -5.05 2.80
N ASN A 35 -13.09 -4.88 2.67
CA ASN A 35 -14.05 -5.44 3.63
C ASN A 35 -14.41 -6.90 3.25
N ASP A 36 -13.38 -7.72 3.07
CA ASP A 36 -13.45 -9.11 2.62
C ASP A 36 -12.80 -10.03 3.66
N PRO A 37 -13.44 -11.14 4.08
CA PRO A 37 -12.85 -12.16 4.95
C PRO A 37 -11.51 -12.75 4.49
N ASN A 38 -11.19 -12.70 3.19
CA ASN A 38 -9.90 -13.13 2.64
C ASN A 38 -8.79 -12.09 2.85
N HIS A 39 -9.12 -10.85 3.21
CA HIS A 39 -8.12 -9.82 3.49
C HIS A 39 -7.28 -10.19 4.71
N PHE A 40 -5.96 -10.21 4.53
CA PHE A 40 -4.99 -10.43 5.61
C PHE A 40 -4.02 -9.27 5.78
N GLY A 41 -3.70 -8.58 4.69
CA GLY A 41 -2.85 -7.39 4.70
C GLY A 41 -2.90 -6.64 3.39
N THR A 42 -2.06 -5.62 3.28
CA THR A 42 -1.93 -4.79 2.09
C THR A 42 -0.46 -4.70 1.71
N GLN A 43 -0.12 -5.11 0.49
CA GLN A 43 1.20 -4.91 -0.10
C GLN A 43 1.25 -3.51 -0.72
N PHE A 44 2.37 -2.80 -0.56
CA PHE A 44 2.58 -1.45 -1.08
C PHE A 44 3.77 -1.38 -2.03
N TRP A 45 3.73 -0.42 -2.94
CA TRP A 45 4.85 -0.07 -3.82
C TRP A 45 4.99 1.44 -3.93
N ARG A 46 6.22 1.89 -4.16
CA ARG A 46 6.56 3.30 -4.41
C ARG A 46 7.36 3.46 -5.69
N GLY A 47 7.05 4.49 -6.47
CA GLY A 47 7.79 4.91 -7.65
C GLY A 47 8.04 6.41 -7.69
N THR A 48 8.98 6.83 -8.53
CA THR A 48 9.24 8.25 -8.86
C THR A 48 8.60 8.67 -10.19
N THR A 49 7.91 7.73 -10.84
CA THR A 49 7.10 7.94 -12.06
C THR A 49 5.75 7.26 -11.88
N THR A 50 4.82 7.42 -12.82
CA THR A 50 3.50 6.79 -12.80
C THR A 50 3.49 5.34 -13.29
N THR A 51 4.65 4.72 -13.54
CA THR A 51 4.77 3.35 -14.06
C THR A 51 4.88 2.34 -12.92
N PHE A 52 3.87 1.48 -12.77
CA PHE A 52 3.82 0.48 -11.69
C PHE A 52 4.93 -0.56 -11.80
N GLU A 53 5.28 -1.02 -13.01
CA GLU A 53 6.32 -2.05 -13.21
C GLU A 53 7.72 -1.57 -12.81
N ALA A 54 7.91 -0.26 -12.68
CA ALA A 54 9.16 0.35 -12.20
C ALA A 54 9.13 0.67 -10.70
N ALA A 55 8.00 0.43 -10.02
CA ALA A 55 7.84 0.73 -8.61
C ALA A 55 8.58 -0.31 -7.74
N THR A 56 9.15 0.16 -6.65
CA THR A 56 9.83 -0.68 -5.65
C THR A 56 8.82 -1.13 -4.60
N PRO A 57 8.78 -2.43 -4.23
CA PRO A 57 7.92 -2.90 -3.14
C PRO A 57 8.37 -2.31 -1.80
N LEU A 58 7.40 -2.00 -0.94
CA LEU A 58 7.59 -1.64 0.46
C LEU A 58 7.14 -2.80 1.35
N ASP A 59 7.36 -2.72 2.66
CA ASP A 59 6.87 -3.74 3.58
C ASP A 59 5.32 -3.73 3.61
N PRO A 60 4.67 -4.92 3.63
CA PRO A 60 3.23 -4.99 3.73
C PRO A 60 2.73 -4.55 5.10
N VAL A 61 1.52 -4.01 5.15
CA VAL A 61 0.82 -3.70 6.40
C VAL A 61 -0.30 -4.71 6.61
N TYR A 62 -0.18 -5.54 7.65
CA TYR A 62 -1.21 -6.50 8.03
C TYR A 62 -2.34 -5.81 8.80
N SER A 63 -3.59 -6.11 8.43
CA SER A 63 -4.76 -5.45 9.00
C SER A 63 -5.99 -6.36 8.93
N ALA A 64 -6.96 -6.10 9.80
CA ALA A 64 -8.27 -6.75 9.70
C ALA A 64 -9.04 -6.25 8.47
N PRO A 65 -10.01 -7.02 7.96
CA PRO A 65 -10.93 -6.57 6.91
C PRO A 65 -11.62 -5.25 7.29
N GLY A 66 -11.71 -4.32 6.32
CA GLY A 66 -12.33 -3.01 6.48
C GLY A 66 -11.61 -2.03 7.43
N ALA A 67 -10.50 -2.43 8.05
CA ALA A 67 -9.75 -1.56 8.95
C ALA A 67 -9.03 -0.44 8.20
N GLN A 68 -8.90 0.72 8.86
CA GLN A 68 -8.01 1.78 8.40
C GLN A 68 -6.59 1.50 8.88
N GLY A 69 -5.60 1.86 8.06
CA GLY A 69 -4.19 1.75 8.40
C GLY A 69 -3.34 2.75 7.65
N GLY A 70 -2.04 2.74 7.94
CA GLY A 70 -1.07 3.59 7.28
C GLY A 70 0.32 3.49 7.88
N PHE A 71 1.28 4.13 7.22
CA PHE A 71 2.67 4.22 7.65
C PHE A 71 3.29 5.53 7.17
N THR A 72 4.43 5.88 7.77
CA THR A 72 5.26 7.00 7.32
C THR A 72 6.45 6.46 6.53
N ASP A 73 6.65 7.00 5.34
CA ASP A 73 7.71 6.63 4.42
C ASP A 73 8.75 7.77 4.31
N PRO A 74 10.02 7.55 4.72
CA PRO A 74 11.07 8.55 4.62
C PRO A 74 11.60 8.64 3.18
N THR A 75 10.84 9.32 2.31
CA THR A 75 11.12 9.43 0.88
C THR A 75 12.21 10.43 0.51
N GLY A 76 12.50 11.39 1.39
CA GLY A 76 13.13 12.65 1.01
C GLY A 76 12.17 13.56 0.23
N PHE A 77 12.70 14.65 -0.33
CA PHE A 77 11.92 15.62 -1.10
C PHE A 77 11.78 15.19 -2.56
N GLY A 78 10.60 15.42 -3.15
CA GLY A 78 10.31 15.07 -4.54
C GLY A 78 8.86 14.65 -4.77
N THR A 79 8.57 14.17 -5.97
CA THR A 79 7.26 13.58 -6.32
C THR A 79 7.34 12.07 -6.24
N PHE A 80 6.41 11.47 -5.50
CA PHE A 80 6.31 10.03 -5.30
C PHE A 80 4.92 9.54 -5.66
N TYR A 81 4.87 8.32 -6.16
CA TYR A 81 3.65 7.62 -6.55
C TYR A 81 3.55 6.33 -5.76
N TYR A 82 2.38 6.07 -5.18
CA TYR A 82 2.12 4.88 -4.38
C TYR A 82 1.03 4.02 -5.01
N TRP A 83 1.26 2.72 -4.94
CA TRP A 83 0.28 1.70 -5.26
C TRP A 83 0.11 0.78 -4.07
N ALA A 84 -1.04 0.14 -3.99
CA ALA A 84 -1.33 -0.82 -2.95
C ALA A 84 -2.25 -1.91 -3.46
N ALA A 85 -2.14 -3.11 -2.93
CA ALA A 85 -3.06 -4.21 -3.25
C ALA A 85 -3.31 -5.04 -1.99
N PRO A 86 -4.56 -5.48 -1.78
CA PRO A 86 -4.86 -6.36 -0.67
C PRO A 86 -4.27 -7.76 -0.95
N ILE A 87 -3.82 -8.43 0.10
CA ILE A 87 -3.25 -9.78 0.06
C ILE A 87 -3.97 -10.68 1.05
N ASN A 88 -4.16 -11.95 0.70
CA ASN A 88 -4.67 -12.96 1.62
C ASN A 88 -3.54 -13.59 2.45
N SER A 89 -3.87 -14.52 3.34
CA SER A 89 -2.90 -15.20 4.22
C SER A 89 -1.91 -16.14 3.50
N SER A 90 -2.10 -16.34 2.20
CA SER A 90 -1.21 -17.09 1.29
C SER A 90 -0.50 -16.17 0.29
N ASP A 91 -0.46 -14.85 0.56
CA ASP A 91 0.11 -13.82 -0.30
C ASP A 91 -0.49 -13.72 -1.71
N VAL A 92 -1.71 -14.24 -1.90
CA VAL A 92 -2.44 -14.03 -3.15
C VAL A 92 -2.99 -12.62 -3.17
N GLN A 93 -2.59 -11.89 -4.20
CA GLN A 93 -2.86 -10.48 -4.38
C GLN A 93 -4.19 -10.23 -5.10
N GLY A 94 -4.95 -9.25 -4.60
CA GLY A 94 -6.09 -8.65 -5.28
C GLY A 94 -5.70 -7.62 -6.34
N ILE A 95 -6.65 -6.78 -6.72
CA ILE A 95 -6.40 -5.72 -7.71
C ILE A 95 -5.53 -4.61 -7.11
N VAL A 96 -4.58 -4.12 -7.91
CA VAL A 96 -3.74 -2.99 -7.55
C VAL A 96 -4.53 -1.69 -7.63
N SER A 97 -4.57 -0.95 -6.54
CA SER A 97 -5.02 0.43 -6.44
C SER A 97 -3.88 1.41 -6.68
N GLY A 98 -4.19 2.57 -7.27
CA GLY A 98 -3.24 3.66 -7.54
C GLY A 98 -2.96 3.89 -9.03
N PRO A 99 -1.99 4.76 -9.37
CA PRO A 99 -1.14 5.49 -8.44
C PRO A 99 -1.89 6.59 -7.69
N VAL A 100 -1.57 6.79 -6.41
CA VAL A 100 -1.80 8.06 -5.73
C VAL A 100 -0.48 8.84 -5.68
N SER A 101 -0.52 10.14 -5.97
CA SER A 101 0.67 10.98 -6.01
C SER A 101 0.79 11.86 -4.78
N VAL A 102 2.01 12.07 -4.31
CA VAL A 102 2.35 13.08 -3.29
C VAL A 102 3.58 13.86 -3.72
N VAL A 103 3.57 15.16 -3.45
CA VAL A 103 4.75 16.02 -3.55
C VAL A 103 5.24 16.28 -2.13
N VAL A 104 6.41 15.76 -1.79
CA VAL A 104 7.07 15.97 -0.51
C VAL A 104 7.99 17.17 -0.65
N SER A 105 7.66 18.25 0.05
CA SER A 105 8.31 19.56 -0.05
C SER A 105 9.10 19.89 1.19
N ASP A 106 10.14 20.71 1.01
CA ASP A 106 10.84 21.32 2.14
C ASP A 106 9.89 22.34 2.79
N PRO A 107 9.61 22.25 4.11
CA PRO A 107 8.77 23.24 4.79
C PRO A 107 9.34 24.67 4.73
N GLY A 108 10.62 24.84 4.36
CA GLY A 108 11.28 26.14 4.31
C GLY A 108 11.69 26.67 5.69
N PRO A 109 12.56 27.71 5.75
CA PRO A 109 12.93 28.40 6.98
C PRO A 109 11.86 29.38 7.50
#